data_AF-A0A6N7XA88-F1
#
_entry.id   AF-A0A6N7XA88-F1
#
_cell.length_a   1.000
_cell.length_b   1.000
_cell.length_c   1.000
_cell.angle_alpha   90.00
_cell.angle_beta   90.00
_cell.angle_gamma   90.00
#
_symmetry.space_group_name_H-M   'P 1'
#
loop_
_entity.id
_entity.type
_entity.pdbx_description
1 polymer ?
#
loop_
_entity_poly.entity_id
_entity_poly.type
_entity_poly.pdbx_seq_one_letter_code
_entity_poly.pdbx_strand_id
1 'polypeptide(L)'
;MHCKDTAETVVRDRVHAFDLIRGFSVISMVLFHYCYDLRFLAGEPLNFFVSPFIDIWRASISWTFVFVAGSMYSFSHNNLRRAGKYLVVALLIFVATSIARVDVPINFGIIFCMGACTLTAFFLDKLRVLPRGIVASVLLLLLFLSSLHIPQGYVSLFGLRAFLPQQLYDCGRLSWAGFPGPFFSSGDYYPLLPYVFLYLSANSLTSYAKQTGFPGWFVKIKGAPLEFVGRHALPIYLLHQPVLLLLSIPFMG
;
A
#
# COMPACT_ATOMS: atom_id res chain seq x y z
N MET A 1 -10.98 29.90 28.05
CA MET A 1 -9.55 29.63 27.79
C MET A 1 -9.20 28.12 27.74
N HIS A 2 -10.16 27.19 27.89
CA HIS A 2 -9.89 25.75 28.10
C HIS A 2 -9.98 24.86 26.84
N CYS A 3 -10.22 25.42 25.65
CA CYS A 3 -10.43 24.66 24.41
C CYS A 3 -9.20 24.63 23.47
N LYS A 4 -8.18 25.46 23.73
CA LYS A 4 -6.95 25.50 22.93
C LYS A 4 -5.90 24.49 23.40
N ASP A 5 -5.85 24.18 24.70
CA ASP A 5 -4.79 23.34 25.28
C ASP A 5 -4.92 21.84 24.92
N THR A 6 -6.13 21.36 24.62
CA THR A 6 -6.37 19.99 24.14
C THR A 6 -6.05 19.80 22.66
N ALA A 7 -6.09 20.85 21.86
CA ALA A 7 -5.73 20.78 20.44
C ALA A 7 -4.20 20.76 20.25
N GLU A 8 -3.44 21.51 21.05
CA GLU A 8 -1.98 21.56 20.96
C GLU A 8 -1.28 20.32 21.53
N THR A 9 -1.86 19.66 22.54
CA THR A 9 -1.27 18.46 23.16
C THR A 9 -1.33 17.22 22.26
N VAL A 10 -2.35 17.08 21.42
CA VAL A 10 -2.48 15.96 20.46
C VAL A 10 -1.45 16.03 19.33
N VAL A 11 -0.83 17.19 19.07
CA VAL A 11 0.18 17.36 17.99
C VAL A 11 1.51 16.69 18.33
N ARG A 12 1.79 16.43 19.62
CA ARG A 12 3.03 15.75 20.06
C ARG A 12 2.88 14.24 20.29
N ASP A 13 1.66 13.76 20.55
CA ASP A 13 1.45 12.35 20.87
C ASP A 13 1.23 11.48 19.63
N ARG A 14 1.88 10.31 19.67
CA ARG A 14 1.80 9.30 18.63
C ARG A 14 0.37 8.75 18.54
N VAL A 15 -0.20 8.71 17.34
CA VAL A 15 -1.54 8.16 17.11
C VAL A 15 -1.46 6.63 16.97
N HIS A 16 -1.65 5.93 18.10
CA HIS A 16 -1.52 4.46 18.24
C HIS A 16 -2.39 3.66 17.25
N ALA A 17 -3.56 4.19 16.88
CA ALA A 17 -4.46 3.54 15.94
C ALA A 17 -3.80 3.19 14.59
N PHE A 18 -2.92 4.04 14.06
CA PHE A 18 -2.23 3.75 12.81
C PHE A 18 -1.27 2.56 12.93
N ASP A 19 -0.61 2.40 14.08
CA ASP A 19 0.25 1.24 14.31
C ASP A 19 -0.59 -0.03 14.52
N LEU A 20 -1.75 0.05 15.18
CA LEU A 20 -2.67 -1.07 15.35
C LEU A 20 -3.22 -1.56 14.00
N ILE A 21 -3.74 -0.64 13.17
CA ILE A 21 -4.27 -0.96 11.83
C ILE A 21 -3.17 -1.55 10.96
N ARG A 22 -1.95 -0.97 11.00
CA ARG A 22 -0.80 -1.49 10.26
C ARG A 22 -0.42 -2.89 10.74
N GLY A 23 -0.39 -3.11 12.06
CA GLY A 23 -0.06 -4.41 12.64
C GLY A 23 -1.04 -5.50 12.23
N PHE A 24 -2.33 -5.20 12.29
CA PHE A 24 -3.38 -6.11 11.80
C PHE A 24 -3.19 -6.45 10.30
N SER A 25 -2.93 -5.43 9.48
CA SER A 25 -2.70 -5.62 8.05
C SER A 25 -1.44 -6.44 7.74
N VAL A 26 -0.37 -6.30 8.54
CA VAL A 26 0.83 -7.15 8.44
C VAL A 26 0.53 -8.61 8.77
N ILE A 27 -0.22 -8.89 9.83
CA ILE A 27 -0.60 -10.28 10.17
C ILE A 27 -1.44 -10.88 9.04
N SER A 28 -2.42 -10.11 8.53
CA SER A 28 -3.26 -10.52 7.40
C SER A 28 -2.42 -10.81 6.14
N MET A 29 -1.40 -9.99 5.86
CA MET A 29 -0.45 -10.20 4.77
C MET A 29 0.35 -11.51 4.92
N VAL A 30 0.88 -11.79 6.12
CA VAL A 30 1.62 -13.03 6.38
C VAL A 30 0.74 -14.26 6.17
N LEU A 31 -0.50 -14.23 6.68
CA LEU A 31 -1.45 -15.33 6.49
C LEU A 31 -1.82 -15.52 5.02
N PHE A 32 -2.05 -14.42 4.29
CA PHE A 32 -2.33 -14.45 2.86
C PHE A 32 -1.19 -15.12 2.07
N HIS A 33 0.06 -14.71 2.32
CA HIS A 33 1.23 -15.29 1.64
C HIS A 33 1.44 -16.75 2.02
N TYR A 34 1.16 -17.15 3.26
CA TYR A 34 1.26 -18.55 3.65
C TYR A 34 0.23 -19.42 2.90
N CYS A 35 -1.02 -18.95 2.80
CA CYS A 35 -2.03 -19.63 1.97
C CYS A 35 -1.64 -19.64 0.48
N TYR A 36 -1.02 -18.58 -0.02
CA TYR A 36 -0.51 -18.53 -1.39
C TYR A 36 0.58 -19.59 -1.61
N ASP A 37 1.59 -19.65 -0.74
CA ASP A 37 2.68 -20.61 -0.84
C ASP A 37 2.16 -22.05 -0.77
N LEU A 38 1.23 -22.35 0.15
CA LEU A 38 0.60 -23.66 0.21
C LEU A 38 -0.18 -24.01 -1.07
N ARG A 39 -1.00 -23.09 -1.58
CA ARG A 39 -1.87 -23.35 -2.72
C ARG A 39 -1.12 -23.45 -4.05
N PHE A 40 -0.19 -22.54 -4.29
CA PHE A 40 0.43 -22.33 -5.60
C PHE A 40 1.85 -22.88 -5.70
N LEU A 41 2.59 -22.97 -4.60
CA LEU A 41 3.95 -23.53 -4.59
C LEU A 41 3.97 -24.98 -4.09
N ALA A 42 3.23 -25.30 -3.02
CA ALA A 42 3.15 -26.65 -2.46
C ALA A 42 2.03 -27.51 -3.09
N GLY A 43 1.08 -26.92 -3.81
CA GLY A 43 0.02 -27.67 -4.50
C GLY A 43 -1.15 -28.11 -3.63
N GLU A 44 -1.24 -27.65 -2.38
CA GLU A 44 -2.32 -27.99 -1.45
C GLU A 44 -3.70 -27.52 -1.95
N PRO A 45 -4.75 -28.36 -1.85
CA PRO A 45 -6.09 -28.04 -2.36
C PRO A 45 -6.86 -27.09 -1.42
N LEU A 46 -6.43 -25.83 -1.35
CA LEU A 46 -7.14 -24.78 -0.60
C LEU A 46 -8.35 -24.27 -1.39
N ASN A 47 -9.47 -24.99 -1.33
CA ASN A 47 -10.70 -24.69 -2.10
C ASN A 47 -11.30 -23.30 -1.83
N PHE A 48 -11.03 -22.70 -0.67
CA PHE A 48 -11.48 -21.35 -0.34
C PHE A 48 -10.58 -20.25 -0.94
N PHE A 49 -9.35 -20.57 -1.34
CA PHE A 49 -8.34 -19.62 -1.78
C PHE A 49 -8.40 -19.38 -3.29
N VAL A 50 -9.57 -18.94 -3.76
CA VAL A 50 -9.90 -18.68 -5.17
C VAL A 50 -10.56 -17.31 -5.35
N SER A 51 -10.65 -16.82 -6.59
CA SER A 51 -11.38 -15.56 -6.90
C SER A 51 -12.89 -15.74 -6.66
N PRO A 52 -13.59 -14.75 -6.07
CA PRO A 52 -13.15 -13.39 -5.75
C PRO A 52 -12.50 -13.23 -4.37
N PHE A 53 -12.50 -14.27 -3.53
CA PHE A 53 -12.02 -14.18 -2.15
C PHE A 53 -10.54 -13.77 -2.06
N ILE A 54 -9.67 -14.40 -2.87
CA ILE A 54 -8.25 -14.04 -2.93
C ILE A 54 -8.03 -12.58 -3.32
N ASP A 55 -8.82 -12.05 -4.26
CA ASP A 55 -8.68 -10.69 -4.76
C ASP A 55 -9.13 -9.67 -3.71
N ILE A 56 -10.24 -9.94 -3.04
CA ILE A 56 -10.76 -9.10 -1.95
C ILE A 56 -9.78 -9.10 -0.76
N TRP A 57 -9.26 -10.26 -0.38
CA TRP A 57 -8.29 -10.35 0.72
C TRP A 57 -7.01 -9.58 0.38
N ARG A 58 -6.45 -9.80 -0.82
CA ARG A 58 -5.27 -9.07 -1.31
C ARG A 58 -5.50 -7.56 -1.37
N ALA A 59 -6.65 -7.12 -1.88
CA ALA A 59 -7.04 -5.71 -1.94
C ALA A 59 -7.15 -5.10 -0.53
N SER A 60 -7.78 -5.80 0.42
CA SER A 60 -7.94 -5.32 1.79
C SER A 60 -6.59 -5.07 2.49
N ILE A 61 -5.60 -5.94 2.27
CA ILE A 61 -4.24 -5.79 2.80
C ILE A 61 -3.56 -4.58 2.15
N SER A 62 -3.46 -4.61 0.82
CA SER A 62 -2.68 -3.63 0.06
C SER A 62 -3.24 -2.22 0.15
N TRP A 63 -4.56 -2.06 0.04
CA TRP A 63 -5.20 -0.75 0.14
C TRP A 63 -5.03 -0.18 1.54
N THR A 64 -5.07 -1.02 2.57
CA THR A 64 -4.77 -0.59 3.95
C THR A 64 -3.32 -0.11 4.08
N PHE A 65 -2.34 -0.81 3.51
CA PHE A 65 -0.95 -0.35 3.52
C PHE A 65 -0.78 1.00 2.82
N VAL A 66 -1.32 1.17 1.62
CA VAL A 66 -1.24 2.44 0.87
C VAL A 66 -1.92 3.57 1.65
N PHE A 67 -3.12 3.31 2.17
CA PHE A 67 -3.88 4.31 2.93
C PHE A 67 -3.13 4.73 4.20
N VAL A 68 -2.69 3.77 5.02
CA VAL A 68 -1.90 4.07 6.22
C VAL A 68 -0.59 4.78 5.87
N ALA A 69 0.09 4.39 4.78
CA ALA A 69 1.31 5.06 4.35
C ALA A 69 1.06 6.54 4.02
N GLY A 70 -0.05 6.83 3.33
CA GLY A 70 -0.52 8.18 2.99
C GLY A 70 -0.91 8.99 4.22
N SER A 71 -1.68 8.42 5.15
CA SER A 71 -1.99 9.06 6.43
C SER A 71 -0.73 9.50 7.19
N MET A 72 0.32 8.68 7.12
CA MET A 72 1.56 8.91 7.83
C MET A 72 2.50 9.93 7.16
N TYR A 73 2.18 10.41 5.96
CA TYR A 73 2.97 11.44 5.26
C TYR A 73 3.11 12.71 6.12
N SER A 74 1.98 13.21 6.66
CA SER A 74 1.92 14.43 7.47
C SER A 74 2.55 14.33 8.87
N PHE A 75 2.93 13.12 9.31
CA PHE A 75 3.61 12.86 10.58
C PHE A 75 5.11 12.60 10.41
N SER A 76 5.60 12.50 9.17
CA SER A 76 7.02 12.25 8.92
C SER A 76 7.82 13.54 8.96
N HIS A 77 8.99 13.51 9.60
CA HIS A 77 9.94 14.63 9.59
C HIS A 77 10.64 14.81 8.23
N ASN A 78 10.89 13.72 7.51
CA ASN A 78 11.61 13.76 6.24
C ASN A 78 11.06 12.73 5.25
N ASN A 79 10.08 13.16 4.46
CA ASN A 79 9.41 12.31 3.47
C ASN A 79 10.33 11.92 2.30
N LEU A 80 11.31 12.75 1.94
CA LEU A 80 12.27 12.42 0.88
C LEU A 80 13.16 11.23 1.29
N ARG A 81 13.71 11.25 2.52
CA ARG A 81 14.48 10.14 3.07
C ARG A 81 13.63 8.88 3.20
N ARG A 82 12.36 9.01 3.62
CA ARG A 82 11.42 7.89 3.72
C ARG A 82 11.12 7.27 2.35
N ALA A 83 10.86 8.09 1.33
CA ALA A 83 10.67 7.63 -0.04
C ALA A 83 11.91 6.90 -0.56
N GLY A 84 13.10 7.48 -0.38
CA GLY A 84 14.36 6.86 -0.76
C GLY A 84 14.58 5.50 -0.09
N LYS A 85 14.28 5.40 1.23
CA LYS A 85 14.35 4.11 1.94
C LYS A 85 13.44 3.05 1.31
N TYR A 86 12.18 3.39 1.01
CA TYR A 86 11.26 2.44 0.38
C TYR A 86 11.73 2.05 -1.03
N LEU A 87 12.17 3.00 -1.84
CA LEU A 87 12.62 2.72 -3.21
C LEU A 87 13.88 1.84 -3.24
N VAL A 88 14.84 2.08 -2.34
CA VAL A 88 16.02 1.20 -2.18
C VAL A 88 15.60 -0.20 -1.76
N VAL A 89 14.71 -0.32 -0.77
CA VAL A 89 14.20 -1.63 -0.33
C VAL A 89 13.45 -2.34 -1.45
N ALA A 90 12.63 -1.64 -2.22
CA ALA A 90 11.92 -2.21 -3.37
C ALA A 90 12.90 -2.74 -4.43
N LEU A 91 13.98 -2.00 -4.71
CA LEU A 91 15.04 -2.45 -5.61
C LEU A 91 15.72 -3.71 -5.08
N LEU A 92 16.01 -3.78 -3.78
CA LEU A 92 16.60 -4.97 -3.15
C LEU A 92 15.66 -6.18 -3.24
N ILE A 93 14.36 -5.99 -3.03
CA ILE A 93 13.34 -7.06 -3.19
C ILE A 93 13.33 -7.55 -4.65
N PHE A 94 13.32 -6.63 -5.62
CA PHE A 94 13.35 -6.99 -7.04
C PHE A 94 14.60 -7.82 -7.38
N VAL A 95 15.79 -7.39 -6.95
CA VAL A 95 17.04 -8.11 -7.19
C VAL A 95 17.01 -9.48 -6.51
N ALA A 96 16.61 -9.55 -5.24
CA ALA A 96 16.57 -10.80 -4.48
C ALA A 96 15.62 -11.83 -5.11
N THR A 97 14.40 -11.40 -5.49
CA THR A 97 13.41 -12.28 -6.12
C THR A 97 13.81 -12.70 -7.53
N SER A 98 14.49 -11.82 -8.28
CA SER A 98 15.04 -12.15 -9.62
C SER A 98 16.16 -13.18 -9.58
N ILE A 99 16.96 -13.19 -8.51
CA ILE A 99 18.05 -14.16 -8.31
C ILE A 99 17.50 -15.48 -7.75
N ALA A 100 16.59 -15.42 -6.77
CA ALA A 100 16.05 -16.60 -6.12
C ALA A 100 15.23 -17.48 -7.07
N ARG A 101 14.49 -16.87 -8.02
CA ARG A 101 13.69 -17.57 -9.05
C ARG A 101 12.75 -18.66 -8.51
N VAL A 102 12.27 -18.49 -7.28
CA VAL A 102 11.27 -19.39 -6.67
C VAL A 102 9.89 -19.18 -7.32
N ASP A 103 9.59 -17.94 -7.71
CA ASP A 103 8.37 -17.53 -8.41
C ASP A 103 8.70 -16.36 -9.36
N VAL A 104 7.68 -15.80 -10.02
CA VAL A 104 7.77 -14.59 -10.84
C VAL A 104 8.39 -13.45 -10.01
N PRO A 105 9.48 -12.79 -10.50
CA PRO A 105 10.12 -11.71 -9.78
C PRO A 105 9.16 -10.56 -9.43
N ILE A 106 9.40 -9.89 -8.30
CA ILE A 106 8.57 -8.77 -7.85
C ILE A 106 9.03 -7.48 -8.53
N ASN A 107 8.33 -7.10 -9.61
CA ASN A 107 8.47 -5.84 -10.32
C ASN A 107 7.40 -4.83 -9.86
N PHE A 108 7.82 -3.68 -9.33
CA PHE A 108 6.93 -2.59 -8.89
C PHE A 108 5.86 -3.04 -7.87
N GLY A 109 6.25 -3.83 -6.86
CA GLY A 109 5.37 -4.27 -5.77
C GLY A 109 4.99 -3.17 -4.78
N ILE A 110 4.28 -3.54 -3.70
CA ILE A 110 3.68 -2.57 -2.76
C ILE A 110 4.70 -1.63 -2.07
N ILE A 111 5.94 -2.07 -1.83
CA ILE A 111 6.99 -1.19 -1.28
C ILE A 111 7.41 -0.12 -2.29
N PHE A 112 7.53 -0.49 -3.57
CA PHE A 112 7.77 0.48 -4.65
C PHE A 112 6.61 1.49 -4.69
N CYS A 113 5.36 1.01 -4.68
CA CYS A 113 4.17 1.86 -4.66
C CYS A 113 4.23 2.92 -3.56
N MET A 114 4.48 2.51 -2.31
CA MET A 114 4.56 3.43 -1.18
C MET A 114 5.71 4.43 -1.34
N GLY A 115 6.87 4.00 -1.87
CA GLY A 115 8.00 4.87 -2.18
C GLY A 115 7.66 5.91 -3.24
N ALA A 116 7.11 5.47 -4.37
CA ALA A 116 6.70 6.32 -5.49
C ALA A 116 5.60 7.31 -5.08
N CYS A 117 4.57 6.86 -4.36
CA CYS A 117 3.52 7.74 -3.85
C CYS A 117 4.05 8.79 -2.87
N THR A 118 4.94 8.39 -1.94
CA THR A 118 5.56 9.32 -0.99
C THR A 118 6.41 10.37 -1.71
N LEU A 119 7.14 9.97 -2.75
CA LEU A 119 7.94 10.88 -3.58
C LEU A 119 7.05 11.85 -4.37
N THR A 120 5.97 11.37 -4.98
CA THR A 120 4.98 12.20 -5.68
C THR A 120 4.35 13.22 -4.74
N ALA A 121 3.89 12.78 -3.56
CA ALA A 121 3.34 13.68 -2.54
C ALA A 121 4.36 14.73 -2.09
N PHE A 122 5.64 14.35 -1.94
CA PHE A 122 6.72 15.30 -1.63
C PHE A 122 6.87 16.40 -2.68
N PHE A 123 6.86 16.06 -3.97
CA PHE A 123 6.93 17.06 -5.03
C PHE A 123 5.68 17.94 -5.08
N LEU A 124 4.48 17.37 -4.93
CA LEU A 124 3.23 18.14 -4.86
C LEU A 124 3.23 19.14 -3.69
N ASP A 125 3.78 18.74 -2.54
CA ASP A 125 3.92 19.60 -1.36
C ASP A 125 4.94 20.72 -1.58
N LYS A 126 6.09 20.40 -2.20
CA LYS A 126 7.10 21.40 -2.59
C LYS A 126 6.57 22.43 -3.57
N LEU A 127 5.75 22.00 -4.52
CA LEU A 127 5.05 22.85 -5.48
C LEU A 127 3.84 23.57 -4.89
N ARG A 128 3.50 23.34 -3.61
CA ARG A 128 2.35 23.91 -2.90
C ARG A 128 0.99 23.59 -3.55
N VAL A 129 0.89 22.46 -4.24
CA VAL A 129 -0.33 21.95 -4.89
C VAL A 129 -0.84 20.64 -4.27
N LEU A 130 -0.29 20.25 -3.12
CA LEU A 130 -0.73 19.05 -2.40
C LEU A 130 -2.21 19.17 -2.00
N PRO A 131 -3.09 18.24 -2.42
CA PRO A 131 -4.51 18.30 -2.08
C PRO A 131 -4.74 18.16 -0.58
N ARG A 132 -5.65 18.97 -0.02
CA ARG A 132 -5.98 19.00 1.42
C ARG A 132 -7.49 19.13 1.62
N GLY A 133 -7.99 18.60 2.75
CA GLY A 133 -9.40 18.69 3.11
C GLY A 133 -10.22 17.47 2.71
N ILE A 134 -11.43 17.40 3.27
CA ILE A 134 -12.32 16.24 3.11
C ILE A 134 -12.84 16.10 1.67
N VAL A 135 -13.14 17.21 1.00
CA VAL A 135 -13.60 17.21 -0.40
C VAL A 135 -12.52 16.63 -1.32
N ALA A 136 -11.27 17.07 -1.16
CA ALA A 136 -10.14 16.49 -1.90
C ALA A 136 -9.98 15.00 -1.62
N SER A 137 -10.11 14.56 -0.36
CA SER A 137 -10.04 13.14 -0.01
C SER A 137 -11.11 12.32 -0.72
N VAL A 138 -12.37 12.77 -0.73
CA VAL A 138 -13.47 12.06 -1.41
C VAL A 138 -13.25 12.01 -2.92
N LEU A 139 -12.89 13.13 -3.55
CA LEU A 139 -12.63 13.18 -4.99
C LEU A 139 -11.45 12.26 -5.39
N LEU A 140 -10.38 12.25 -4.62
CA LEU A 140 -9.24 11.36 -4.85
C LEU A 140 -9.60 9.89 -4.66
N LEU A 141 -10.47 9.58 -3.69
CA LEU A 141 -10.96 8.21 -3.52
C LEU A 141 -11.83 7.78 -4.72
N LEU A 142 -12.68 8.66 -5.24
CA LEU A 142 -13.45 8.40 -6.46
C LEU A 142 -12.54 8.21 -7.68
N LEU A 143 -11.48 9.02 -7.81
CA LEU A 143 -10.46 8.84 -8.87
C LEU A 143 -9.72 7.51 -8.74
N PHE A 144 -9.37 7.10 -7.51
CA PHE A 144 -8.78 5.78 -7.26
C PHE A 144 -9.69 4.67 -7.76
N LEU A 145 -10.96 4.67 -7.33
CA LEU A 145 -11.94 3.65 -7.69
C LEU A 145 -12.20 3.63 -9.20
N SER A 146 -12.28 4.80 -9.85
CA SER A 146 -12.51 4.87 -11.28
C SER A 146 -11.31 4.42 -12.13
N SER A 147 -10.12 4.46 -11.54
CA SER A 147 -8.85 4.16 -12.18
C SER A 147 -8.29 2.78 -11.81
N LEU A 148 -9.05 1.95 -11.06
CA LEU A 148 -8.65 0.59 -10.67
C LEU A 148 -8.23 -0.27 -11.87
N HIS A 149 -8.84 -0.02 -13.03
CA HIS A 149 -8.65 -0.82 -14.23
C HIS A 149 -7.59 -0.26 -15.21
N ILE A 150 -6.80 0.74 -14.79
CA ILE A 150 -5.72 1.29 -15.62
C ILE A 150 -4.78 0.18 -16.11
N PRO A 151 -4.32 -0.78 -15.28
CA PRO A 151 -3.50 -1.89 -15.77
C PRO A 151 -4.15 -2.74 -16.88
N GLN A 152 -5.48 -2.78 -16.93
CA GLN A 152 -6.29 -3.52 -17.90
C GLN A 152 -6.67 -2.68 -19.14
N GLY A 153 -6.19 -1.43 -19.26
CA GLY A 153 -6.40 -0.62 -20.46
C GLY A 153 -7.62 0.30 -20.41
N TYR A 154 -8.29 0.47 -19.28
CA TYR A 154 -9.48 1.33 -19.21
C TYR A 154 -9.69 1.99 -17.84
N VAL A 155 -10.45 3.07 -17.84
CA VAL A 155 -11.03 3.66 -16.63
C VAL A 155 -12.54 3.41 -16.64
N SER A 156 -13.13 3.29 -15.45
CA SER A 156 -14.56 3.00 -15.33
C SER A 156 -15.20 3.86 -14.25
N LEU A 157 -16.25 4.61 -14.58
CA LEU A 157 -16.98 5.43 -13.61
C LEU A 157 -18.49 5.23 -13.81
N PHE A 158 -19.20 4.86 -12.74
CA PHE A 158 -20.65 4.62 -12.75
C PHE A 158 -21.12 3.68 -13.88
N GLY A 159 -20.34 2.63 -14.18
CA GLY A 159 -20.66 1.65 -15.23
C GLY A 159 -20.21 2.04 -16.64
N LEU A 160 -19.83 3.30 -16.87
CA LEU A 160 -19.25 3.75 -18.14
C LEU A 160 -17.75 3.40 -18.19
N ARG A 161 -17.29 2.86 -19.32
CA ARG A 161 -15.87 2.53 -19.55
C ARG A 161 -15.28 3.43 -20.62
N ALA A 162 -14.10 3.97 -20.35
CA ALA A 162 -13.30 4.71 -21.31
C ALA A 162 -11.96 3.98 -21.50
N PHE A 163 -11.67 3.55 -22.73
CA PHE A 163 -10.43 2.86 -23.05
C PHE A 163 -9.26 3.84 -23.17
N LEU A 164 -8.11 3.42 -22.69
CA LEU A 164 -6.87 4.17 -22.75
C LEU A 164 -6.14 3.88 -24.07
N PRO A 165 -5.31 4.82 -24.56
CA PRO A 165 -4.52 4.59 -25.77
C PRO A 165 -3.60 3.38 -25.62
N GLN A 166 -3.66 2.45 -26.59
CA GLN A 166 -2.90 1.20 -26.57
C GLN A 166 -1.38 1.45 -26.52
N GLN A 167 -0.92 2.57 -27.09
CA GLN A 167 0.48 2.96 -27.16
C GLN A 167 1.15 3.08 -25.79
N LEU A 168 0.37 3.31 -24.72
CA LEU A 168 0.88 3.34 -23.35
C LEU A 168 1.39 1.97 -22.89
N TYR A 169 0.93 0.88 -23.52
CA TYR A 169 1.18 -0.51 -23.14
C TYR A 169 2.18 -1.21 -24.08
N ASP A 170 2.70 -0.57 -25.14
CA ASP A 170 3.42 -1.29 -26.20
C ASP A 170 4.78 -1.88 -25.76
N CYS A 171 5.55 -1.15 -24.93
CA CYS A 171 6.97 -1.48 -24.68
C CYS A 171 7.35 -1.65 -23.21
N GLY A 172 6.38 -1.63 -22.29
CA GLY A 172 6.60 -1.85 -20.84
C GLY A 172 7.38 -0.75 -20.11
N ARG A 173 7.84 0.31 -20.79
CA ARG A 173 8.55 1.45 -20.16
C ARG A 173 7.70 2.19 -19.12
N LEU A 174 6.38 2.06 -19.20
CA LEU A 174 5.40 2.69 -18.31
C LEU A 174 4.78 1.71 -17.31
N SER A 175 5.33 0.50 -17.17
CA SER A 175 4.83 -0.49 -16.19
C SER A 175 4.97 0.01 -14.76
N TRP A 176 6.01 0.77 -14.44
CA TRP A 176 6.13 1.42 -13.12
C TRP A 176 4.99 2.42 -12.83
N ALA A 177 4.44 3.04 -13.89
CA ALA A 177 3.42 4.07 -13.78
C ALA A 177 1.99 3.50 -13.74
N GLY A 178 1.77 2.30 -14.26
CA GLY A 178 0.44 1.67 -14.32
C GLY A 178 0.11 0.99 -15.63
N PHE A 179 0.99 1.09 -16.64
CA PHE A 179 0.73 0.62 -18.01
C PHE A 179 1.66 -0.57 -18.31
N PRO A 180 1.28 -1.79 -17.89
CA PRO A 180 2.12 -2.97 -18.09
C PRO A 180 2.29 -3.29 -19.57
N GLY A 181 3.52 -3.66 -19.97
CA GLY A 181 3.81 -4.09 -21.34
C GLY A 181 3.28 -5.50 -21.65
N PRO A 182 3.23 -5.94 -22.92
CA PRO A 182 2.75 -7.28 -23.29
C PRO A 182 3.58 -8.41 -22.67
N PHE A 183 4.86 -8.17 -22.40
CA PHE A 183 5.78 -9.14 -21.78
C PHE A 183 6.04 -8.84 -20.29
N PHE A 184 5.32 -7.89 -19.70
CA PHE A 184 5.50 -7.55 -18.30
C PHE A 184 4.84 -8.61 -17.41
N SER A 185 5.59 -9.09 -16.41
CA SER A 185 5.04 -9.91 -15.33
C SER A 185 5.64 -9.51 -13.99
N SER A 186 4.87 -9.75 -12.94
CA SER A 186 5.30 -9.54 -11.57
C SER A 186 4.55 -10.47 -10.63
N GLY A 187 5.26 -11.06 -9.66
CA GLY A 187 4.63 -11.77 -8.55
C GLY A 187 3.80 -10.85 -7.63
N ASP A 188 4.14 -9.55 -7.62
CA ASP A 188 3.40 -8.51 -6.91
C ASP A 188 3.43 -7.19 -7.70
N TYR A 189 2.28 -6.68 -8.14
CA TYR A 189 2.20 -5.50 -9.02
C TYR A 189 1.31 -4.40 -8.44
N TYR A 190 1.96 -3.38 -7.87
CA TYR A 190 1.37 -2.16 -7.35
C TYR A 190 2.08 -0.94 -7.96
N PRO A 191 1.75 -0.58 -9.21
CA PRO A 191 2.32 0.59 -9.87
C PRO A 191 1.89 1.91 -9.21
N LEU A 192 2.39 3.05 -9.70
CA LEU A 192 2.01 4.37 -9.17
C LEU A 192 0.51 4.66 -9.35
N LEU A 193 -0.03 4.48 -10.56
CA LEU A 193 -1.46 4.62 -10.83
C LEU A 193 -2.16 3.26 -10.70
N PRO A 194 -3.30 3.19 -10.01
CA PRO A 194 -4.08 4.31 -9.45
C PRO A 194 -3.75 4.65 -7.98
N TYR A 195 -2.87 3.89 -7.33
CA TYR A 195 -2.68 3.90 -5.88
C TYR A 195 -2.23 5.25 -5.29
N VAL A 196 -1.59 6.11 -6.09
CA VAL A 196 -1.29 7.49 -5.70
C VAL A 196 -2.55 8.26 -5.28
N PHE A 197 -3.71 8.00 -5.91
CA PHE A 197 -4.96 8.65 -5.54
C PHE A 197 -5.46 8.19 -4.17
N LEU A 198 -5.35 6.90 -3.85
CA LEU A 198 -5.67 6.37 -2.52
C LEU A 198 -4.72 6.94 -1.45
N TYR A 199 -3.42 7.00 -1.76
CA TYR A 199 -2.40 7.58 -0.87
C TYR A 199 -2.70 9.06 -0.58
N LEU A 200 -2.95 9.85 -1.63
CA LEU A 200 -3.24 11.28 -1.50
C LEU A 200 -4.57 11.48 -0.77
N SER A 201 -5.59 10.66 -1.03
CA SER A 201 -6.86 10.71 -0.30
C SER A 201 -6.65 10.54 1.20
N ALA A 202 -5.87 9.53 1.60
CA ALA A 202 -5.51 9.30 2.99
C ALA A 202 -4.75 10.48 3.61
N ASN A 203 -3.77 11.03 2.89
CA ASN A 203 -3.02 12.20 3.34
C ASN A 203 -3.92 13.44 3.51
N SER A 204 -4.83 13.70 2.56
CA SER A 204 -5.76 14.83 2.62
C SER A 204 -6.72 14.71 3.80
N LEU A 205 -7.27 13.51 4.05
CA LEU A 205 -8.15 13.24 5.19
C LEU A 205 -7.40 13.40 6.52
N THR A 206 -6.20 12.84 6.60
CA THR A 206 -5.41 12.87 7.84
C THR A 206 -4.91 14.27 8.16
N SER A 207 -4.50 15.03 7.14
CA SER A 207 -4.12 16.44 7.30
C SER A 207 -5.27 17.31 7.76
N TYR A 208 -6.51 16.99 7.34
CA TYR A 208 -7.72 17.62 7.84
C TYR A 208 -7.99 17.24 9.31
N ALA A 209 -7.95 15.95 9.64
CA ALA A 209 -8.13 15.46 11.02
C ALA A 209 -7.08 16.02 12.00
N LYS A 210 -5.85 16.27 11.56
CA LYS A 210 -4.83 16.95 12.39
C LYS A 210 -5.21 18.39 12.76
N GLN A 211 -6.00 19.07 11.94
CA GLN A 211 -6.44 20.44 12.19
C GLN A 211 -7.73 20.49 13.00
N THR A 212 -8.65 19.55 12.77
CA THR A 212 -9.96 19.52 13.42
C THR A 212 -10.04 18.61 14.65
N GLY A 213 -8.98 17.82 14.90
CA GLY A 213 -8.95 16.76 15.90
C GLY A 213 -9.36 15.41 15.34
N PHE A 214 -8.77 14.35 15.90
CA PHE A 214 -9.18 12.97 15.65
C PHE A 214 -10.38 12.60 16.54
N PRO A 215 -11.24 11.65 16.11
CA PRO A 215 -12.28 11.11 16.97
C PRO A 215 -11.68 10.55 18.28
N GLY A 216 -12.35 10.78 19.41
CA GLY A 216 -11.82 10.39 20.72
C GLY A 216 -11.52 8.89 20.87
N TRP A 217 -12.32 8.02 20.23
CA TRP A 217 -12.07 6.58 20.21
C TRP A 217 -10.77 6.23 19.47
N PHE A 218 -10.43 6.97 18.41
CA PHE A 218 -9.25 6.72 17.58
C PHE A 218 -7.95 7.12 18.31
N VAL A 219 -8.03 8.14 19.17
CA VAL A 219 -6.90 8.55 20.02
C VAL A 219 -6.73 7.59 21.21
N LYS A 220 -7.83 7.05 21.74
CA LYS A 220 -7.82 6.20 22.94
C LYS A 220 -7.53 4.72 22.66
N ILE A 221 -7.75 4.23 21.44
CA ILE A 221 -7.52 2.82 21.12
C ILE A 221 -6.04 2.46 21.26
N LYS A 222 -5.77 1.39 22.02
CA LYS A 222 -4.44 0.86 22.28
C LYS A 222 -4.49 -0.66 22.26
N GLY A 223 -3.40 -1.28 21.84
CA GLY A 223 -3.26 -2.74 21.76
C GLY A 223 -1.81 -3.13 21.55
N ALA A 224 -1.10 -3.40 22.64
CA ALA A 224 0.37 -3.55 22.63
C ALA A 224 0.92 -4.59 21.64
N PRO A 225 0.33 -5.80 21.47
CA PRO A 225 0.84 -6.79 20.51
C PRO A 225 0.73 -6.32 19.05
N LEU A 226 -0.45 -5.82 18.65
CA LEU A 226 -0.67 -5.33 17.29
C LEU A 226 0.17 -4.07 17.01
N GLU A 227 0.29 -3.17 17.97
CA GLU A 227 1.16 -2.00 17.86
C GLU A 227 2.64 -2.39 17.75
N PHE A 228 3.08 -3.47 18.41
CA PHE A 228 4.44 -3.97 18.25
C PHE A 228 4.69 -4.45 16.82
N VAL A 229 3.77 -5.24 16.27
CA VAL A 229 3.83 -5.69 14.87
C VAL A 229 3.82 -4.49 13.92
N GLY A 230 2.92 -3.52 14.12
CA GLY A 230 2.84 -2.31 13.30
C GLY A 230 4.10 -1.44 13.35
N ARG A 231 4.75 -1.36 14.52
CA ARG A 231 6.03 -0.66 14.71
C ARG A 231 7.18 -1.33 13.97
N HIS A 232 7.14 -2.64 13.83
CA HIS A 232 8.16 -3.46 13.14
C HIS A 232 7.68 -3.96 11.77
N ALA A 233 6.67 -3.29 11.18
CA ALA A 233 6.03 -3.74 9.95
C ALA A 233 7.00 -3.96 8.79
N LEU A 234 8.00 -3.07 8.60
CA LEU A 234 8.95 -3.19 7.49
C LEU A 234 9.90 -4.40 7.66
N PRO A 235 10.56 -4.62 8.82
CA PRO A 235 11.31 -5.86 9.06
C PRO A 235 10.46 -7.13 8.86
N ILE A 236 9.25 -7.17 9.43
CA ILE A 236 8.35 -8.33 9.29
C ILE A 236 7.98 -8.55 7.83
N TYR A 237 7.67 -7.47 7.09
CA TYR A 237 7.43 -7.51 5.65
C TYR A 237 8.64 -8.01 4.87
N LEU A 238 9.88 -7.77 5.28
CA LEU A 238 11.03 -8.30 4.54
C LEU A 238 11.32 -9.78 4.85
N LEU A 239 11.01 -10.21 6.07
CA LEU A 239 11.32 -11.56 6.53
C LEU A 239 10.20 -12.56 6.29
N HIS A 240 8.95 -12.13 6.08
CA HIS A 240 7.82 -13.05 5.95
C HIS A 240 8.05 -14.07 4.82
N GLN A 241 8.30 -13.64 3.57
CA GLN A 241 8.37 -14.58 2.46
C GLN A 241 9.51 -15.62 2.60
N PRO A 242 10.76 -15.25 2.94
CA PRO A 242 11.79 -16.27 3.19
C PRO A 242 11.42 -17.25 4.32
N VAL A 243 10.79 -16.78 5.39
CA VAL A 243 10.37 -17.64 6.50
C VAL A 243 9.20 -18.55 6.09
N LEU A 244 8.21 -18.02 5.38
CA LEU A 244 7.06 -18.78 4.91
C LEU A 244 7.46 -19.85 3.90
N LEU A 245 8.36 -19.53 2.97
CA LEU A 245 8.92 -20.52 2.04
C LEU A 245 9.57 -21.68 2.80
N LEU A 246 10.39 -21.39 3.83
CA LEU A 246 10.99 -22.43 4.68
C LEU A 246 9.95 -23.29 5.41
N LEU A 247 8.88 -22.67 5.90
CA LEU A 247 7.78 -23.36 6.58
C LEU A 247 6.93 -24.21 5.63
N SER A 248 6.86 -23.86 4.35
CA SER A 248 6.12 -24.58 3.32
C SER A 248 6.87 -25.76 2.72
N ILE A 249 8.19 -25.88 2.92
CA ILE A 249 9.02 -26.99 2.41
C ILE A 249 8.42 -28.38 2.70
N PRO A 250 7.90 -28.70 3.91
CA PRO A 250 7.35 -30.03 4.19
C PRO A 250 6.15 -30.42 3.34
N PHE A 251 5.50 -29.45 2.70
CA PHE A 251 4.32 -29.64 1.86
C PHE A 251 4.66 -29.64 0.35
N MET A 252 5.87 -29.26 -0.03
CA MET A 252 6.32 -29.29 -1.42
C MET A 252 6.77 -30.72 -1.78
N GLY A 253 5.83 -31.55 -2.23
CA GLY A 253 6.04 -32.97 -2.57
C GLY A 253 5.23 -33.43 -3.77
#